data_AF-A0A6G7YNF4-F1
#
_entry.id   AF-A0A6G7YNF4-F1
#
_cell.length_a   1.000
_cell.length_b   1.000
_cell.length_c   1.000
_cell.angle_alpha   90.00
_cell.angle_beta   90.00
_cell.angle_gamma   90.00
#
_symmetry.space_group_name_H-M   'P 1'
#
loop_
_entity.id
_entity.type
_entity.pdbx_description
1 polymer ?
#
loop_
_entity_poly.entity_id
_entity_poly.type
_entity_poly.pdbx_seq_one_letter_code
_entity_poly.pdbx_strand_id
1 'polypeptide(L)'
;MRGILVAALGALLAASPAAAKVGIFDQSADIGKTSVKGTTAFAAKGYRLTASGANIWGEADAFQYAWTERTGDIHISADVSFEGKGTDPHRKAGVMIRQNKTPGSPYADVMVHGDGLIAMQYREVQDGPTRQIISALKTSSARIRLEREGDYVWFSVAPYGGKLAHAGGNFRIPFQAPYLVGLALSAHNDTVVETANFANVQIAVPKLAYVSDTGYPARVEASLEVMEVDGVQSRRVVRHFPGKIEAPNWSRDGKSLIYNAEGKIWRIAVDGGQPVQVNTGKQLKNNNDHGLSPDGTQLVISDQSQPDNLSRIYTLPVGGSDRPVLRVSHPDARSYWHGWSPDGKTLAYVYVHTTNGKYEIWGRDIGSTKDRVLLAGPGTNDGPEWSPDGKSLWFNSTRTGAMQIWRANADGSNPVQVTTDPNFRDWFPHLSPDGKWVAFISFGLDVALGDHPPNRDVLLRIMPADGSAPPKVLTRLFGGQGTINVPSWSPDGKSIAFVSYRLVR
;
A
#
# COMPACT_ATOMS: atom_id res chain seq x y z
N MET A 1 43.34 -60.15 38.46
CA MET A 1 43.31 -58.69 38.22
C MET A 1 43.93 -58.41 36.86
N ARG A 2 43.13 -58.14 35.83
CA ARG A 2 43.60 -57.69 34.51
C ARG A 2 43.12 -56.25 34.33
N GLY A 3 44.06 -55.32 34.26
CA GLY A 3 43.78 -53.89 34.05
C GLY A 3 43.47 -53.61 32.59
N ILE A 4 42.39 -52.88 32.35
CA ILE A 4 42.00 -52.35 31.04
C ILE A 4 42.59 -50.93 30.93
N LEU A 5 43.45 -50.72 29.94
CA LEU A 5 43.97 -49.40 29.56
C LEU A 5 42.92 -48.72 28.67
N VAL A 6 42.32 -47.63 29.12
CA VAL A 6 41.44 -46.79 28.31
C VAL A 6 42.28 -45.69 27.65
N ALA A 7 42.39 -45.71 26.32
CA ALA A 7 42.99 -44.64 25.54
C ALA A 7 41.94 -43.55 25.28
N ALA A 8 42.17 -42.35 25.80
CA ALA A 8 41.34 -41.17 25.52
C ALA A 8 41.79 -40.54 24.19
N LEU A 9 40.95 -40.61 23.16
CA LEU A 9 41.10 -39.80 21.95
C LEU A 9 40.61 -38.37 22.25
N GLY A 10 41.53 -37.42 22.38
CA GLY A 10 41.21 -36.00 22.41
C GLY A 10 40.86 -35.52 21.01
N ALA A 11 39.59 -35.22 20.75
CA ALA A 11 39.17 -34.52 19.55
C ALA A 11 39.56 -33.04 19.69
N LEU A 12 40.56 -32.58 18.93
CA LEU A 12 40.79 -31.15 18.72
C LEU A 12 39.62 -30.60 17.89
N LEU A 13 38.73 -29.84 18.55
CA LEU A 13 37.81 -28.93 17.89
C LEU A 13 38.64 -27.81 17.26
N ALA A 14 38.92 -27.91 15.96
CA ALA A 14 39.43 -26.79 15.19
C ALA A 14 38.35 -25.70 15.17
N ALA A 15 38.58 -24.61 15.90
CA ALA A 15 37.76 -23.42 15.80
C ALA A 15 37.86 -22.89 14.36
N SER A 16 36.73 -22.85 13.64
CA SER A 16 36.64 -22.18 12.35
C SER A 16 37.12 -20.73 12.52
N PRO A 17 38.02 -20.21 11.66
CA PRO A 17 38.46 -18.83 11.77
C PRO A 17 37.24 -17.92 11.69
N ALA A 18 37.05 -17.08 12.70
CA ALA A 18 36.01 -16.05 12.68
C ALA A 18 36.18 -15.23 11.40
N ALA A 19 35.11 -15.07 10.62
CA ALA A 19 35.13 -14.22 9.44
C ALA A 19 35.64 -12.83 9.85
N ALA A 20 36.63 -12.32 9.14
CA ALA A 20 37.22 -11.02 9.47
C ALA A 20 36.15 -9.93 9.33
N LYS A 21 36.01 -9.10 10.37
CA LYS A 21 35.15 -7.92 10.37
C LYS A 21 35.48 -7.02 9.17
N VAL A 22 34.45 -6.54 8.45
CA VAL A 22 34.61 -5.66 7.29
C VAL A 22 33.94 -4.33 7.60
N GLY A 23 34.75 -3.32 7.93
CA GLY A 23 34.26 -2.00 8.33
C GLY A 23 33.37 -2.07 9.58
N ILE A 24 32.09 -1.72 9.44
CA ILE A 24 31.08 -1.75 10.51
C ILE A 24 30.34 -3.09 10.63
N PHE A 25 30.56 -4.02 9.69
CA PHE A 25 29.88 -5.31 9.61
C PHE A 25 30.76 -6.42 10.18
N ASP A 26 30.18 -7.26 11.03
CA ASP A 26 30.92 -8.31 11.73
C ASP A 26 31.10 -9.56 10.86
N GLN A 27 30.26 -9.77 9.85
CA GLN A 27 30.30 -10.92 8.97
C GLN A 27 30.04 -10.54 7.52
N SER A 28 30.59 -11.35 6.61
CA SER A 28 30.30 -11.25 5.18
C SER A 28 30.45 -12.61 4.50
N ALA A 29 29.47 -12.98 3.68
CA ALA A 29 29.41 -14.23 2.94
C ALA A 29 28.28 -14.18 1.89
N ASP A 30 28.31 -15.14 0.97
CA ASP A 30 27.17 -15.42 0.11
C ASP A 30 26.01 -16.04 0.91
N ILE A 31 24.79 -15.62 0.58
CA ILE A 31 23.54 -16.26 1.01
C ILE A 31 23.03 -17.09 -0.16
N GLY A 32 22.67 -18.34 0.13
CA GLY A 32 22.22 -19.32 -0.87
C GLY A 32 23.31 -19.83 -1.79
N LYS A 33 22.91 -20.31 -2.97
CA LYS A 33 23.82 -20.91 -3.94
C LYS A 33 24.28 -19.88 -4.97
N THR A 34 25.56 -19.58 -4.96
CA THR A 34 26.25 -18.72 -5.93
C THR A 34 27.28 -19.56 -6.71
N SER A 35 27.38 -19.35 -8.02
CA SER A 35 28.37 -20.04 -8.86
C SER A 35 29.77 -19.43 -8.74
N VAL A 36 29.86 -18.14 -8.42
CA VAL A 36 31.13 -17.46 -8.12
C VAL A 36 31.03 -16.82 -6.74
N LYS A 37 32.01 -17.13 -5.88
CA LYS A 37 32.04 -16.62 -4.52
C LYS A 37 32.09 -15.09 -4.50
N GLY A 38 31.15 -14.47 -3.80
CA GLY A 38 31.11 -13.03 -3.59
C GLY A 38 32.26 -12.53 -2.72
N THR A 39 32.54 -11.23 -2.82
CA THR A 39 33.55 -10.56 -1.97
C THR A 39 33.02 -9.24 -1.44
N THR A 40 33.58 -8.81 -0.31
CA THR A 40 33.30 -7.51 0.29
C THR A 40 34.62 -6.91 0.74
N ALA A 41 34.96 -5.76 0.16
CA ALA A 41 36.13 -4.98 0.54
C ALA A 41 35.68 -3.66 1.17
N PHE A 42 36.40 -3.20 2.20
CA PHE A 42 36.19 -1.89 2.82
C PHE A 42 37.47 -1.06 2.70
N ALA A 43 37.36 0.11 2.07
CA ALA A 43 38.46 1.04 1.88
C ALA A 43 37.92 2.47 1.83
N ALA A 44 38.69 3.44 2.34
CA ALA A 44 38.33 4.87 2.30
C ALA A 44 36.89 5.18 2.80
N LYS A 45 36.40 4.46 3.82
CA LYS A 45 35.04 4.57 4.37
C LYS A 45 33.90 4.16 3.42
N GLY A 46 34.21 3.50 2.30
CA GLY A 46 33.25 2.89 1.39
C GLY A 46 33.41 1.36 1.33
N TYR A 47 32.37 0.69 0.83
CA TYR A 47 32.38 -0.75 0.56
C TYR A 47 32.30 -1.00 -0.94
N ARG A 48 33.02 -2.02 -1.39
CA ARG A 48 32.90 -2.56 -2.74
C ARG A 48 32.53 -4.04 -2.61
N LEU A 49 31.38 -4.41 -3.16
CA LEU A 49 30.91 -5.79 -3.17
C LEU A 49 31.01 -6.36 -4.58
N THR A 50 31.37 -7.63 -4.69
CA THR A 50 31.19 -8.43 -5.90
C THR A 50 30.27 -9.59 -5.60
N ALA A 51 29.39 -9.97 -6.53
CA ALA A 51 28.51 -11.12 -6.34
C ALA A 51 28.14 -11.75 -7.68
N SER A 52 28.03 -13.08 -7.72
CA SER A 52 27.10 -13.75 -8.64
C SER A 52 25.72 -13.89 -7.95
N GLY A 53 24.89 -14.82 -8.39
CA GLY A 53 23.61 -15.14 -7.80
C GLY A 53 22.44 -14.88 -8.73
N ALA A 54 21.47 -15.81 -8.69
CA ALA A 54 20.32 -15.81 -9.59
C ALA A 54 19.32 -14.70 -9.28
N ASN A 55 18.97 -14.46 -8.00
CA ASN A 55 18.10 -13.36 -7.58
C ASN A 55 18.00 -13.27 -6.05
N ILE A 56 17.36 -12.19 -5.57
CA ILE A 56 16.74 -12.09 -4.24
C ILE A 56 15.24 -11.99 -4.49
N TRP A 57 14.57 -13.14 -4.66
CA TRP A 57 13.17 -13.17 -5.11
C TRP A 57 12.49 -14.53 -4.94
N GLY A 58 11.19 -14.53 -4.68
CA GLY A 58 10.40 -15.76 -4.54
C GLY A 58 10.76 -16.48 -3.24
N GLU A 59 11.13 -17.76 -3.33
CA GLU A 59 11.47 -18.60 -2.17
C GLU A 59 12.98 -18.85 -2.04
N ALA A 60 13.78 -18.39 -3.00
CA ALA A 60 15.24 -18.59 -3.02
C ALA A 60 15.97 -17.25 -3.11
N ASP A 61 17.07 -17.14 -2.38
CA ASP A 61 17.94 -15.96 -2.42
C ASP A 61 19.36 -16.40 -2.71
N ALA A 62 20.03 -15.73 -3.65
CA ALA A 62 21.41 -15.96 -4.07
C ALA A 62 22.11 -14.61 -4.28
N PHE A 63 22.95 -14.22 -3.32
CA PHE A 63 23.57 -12.88 -3.28
C PHE A 63 24.73 -12.80 -2.28
N GLN A 64 25.59 -11.79 -2.43
CA GLN A 64 26.64 -11.46 -1.44
C GLN A 64 26.06 -10.53 -0.37
N TYR A 65 26.29 -10.87 0.92
CA TYR A 65 25.82 -10.09 2.06
C TYR A 65 26.96 -9.70 3.00
N ALA A 66 26.96 -8.46 3.48
CA ALA A 66 27.81 -7.99 4.57
C ALA A 66 26.93 -7.45 5.68
N TRP A 67 26.99 -8.03 6.89
CA TRP A 67 26.00 -7.79 7.93
C TRP A 67 26.56 -7.81 9.35
N THR A 68 25.70 -7.36 10.26
CA THR A 68 25.88 -7.40 11.71
C THR A 68 24.53 -7.68 12.36
N GLU A 69 24.53 -8.31 13.53
CA GLU A 69 23.30 -8.61 14.28
C GLU A 69 22.83 -7.39 15.07
N ARG A 70 21.52 -7.15 15.05
CA ARG A 70 20.88 -6.03 15.75
C ARG A 70 19.60 -6.47 16.46
N THR A 71 19.18 -5.64 17.40
CA THR A 71 17.93 -5.73 18.15
C THR A 71 17.30 -4.33 18.22
N GLY A 72 16.00 -4.26 18.54
CA GLY A 72 15.31 -2.97 18.66
C GLY A 72 15.12 -2.24 17.34
N ASP A 73 14.91 -0.93 17.37
CA ASP A 73 14.66 -0.12 16.18
C ASP A 73 15.97 0.25 15.47
N ILE A 74 15.93 0.31 14.14
CA ILE A 74 17.14 0.53 13.34
C ILE A 74 16.84 1.18 12.00
N HIS A 75 17.68 2.12 11.60
CA HIS A 75 17.73 2.66 10.25
C HIS A 75 19.08 2.32 9.62
N ILE A 76 19.09 1.76 8.40
CA ILE A 76 20.30 1.55 7.60
C ILE A 76 20.21 2.34 6.30
N SER A 77 21.27 3.08 5.96
CA SER A 77 21.35 3.87 4.72
C SER A 77 22.69 3.72 4.02
N ALA A 78 22.69 3.92 2.72
CA ALA A 78 23.87 3.95 1.87
C ALA A 78 23.63 4.78 0.60
N ASP A 79 24.69 5.35 0.06
CA ASP A 79 24.74 5.81 -1.32
C ASP A 79 25.21 4.65 -2.20
N VAL A 80 24.41 4.23 -3.17
CA VAL A 80 24.62 3.02 -3.98
C VAL A 80 24.91 3.40 -5.44
N SER A 81 25.89 2.75 -6.04
CA SER A 81 26.24 2.87 -7.46
C SER A 81 26.83 1.56 -7.99
N PHE A 82 26.64 1.27 -9.28
CA PHE A 82 27.21 0.09 -9.91
C PHE A 82 28.50 0.42 -10.68
N GLU A 83 29.39 -0.57 -10.81
CA GLU A 83 30.50 -0.51 -11.77
C GLU A 83 30.08 -1.07 -13.13
N GLY A 84 30.47 -0.38 -14.19
CA GLY A 84 30.15 -0.79 -15.56
C GLY A 84 28.64 -0.79 -15.87
N LYS A 85 28.30 -1.21 -17.10
CA LYS A 85 26.90 -1.29 -17.55
C LYS A 85 26.14 -2.49 -16.97
N GLY A 86 26.85 -3.50 -16.50
CA GLY A 86 26.29 -4.78 -16.06
C GLY A 86 25.81 -5.63 -17.23
N THR A 87 25.47 -6.88 -16.92
CA THR A 87 24.94 -7.86 -17.89
C THR A 87 23.41 -7.93 -17.83
N ASP A 88 22.85 -7.97 -16.62
CA ASP A 88 21.40 -8.07 -16.41
C ASP A 88 20.83 -6.72 -15.92
N PRO A 89 19.77 -6.18 -16.54
CA PRO A 89 19.16 -4.92 -16.11
C PRO A 89 18.61 -4.96 -14.67
N HIS A 90 18.30 -6.15 -14.16
CA HIS A 90 17.77 -6.37 -12.82
C HIS A 90 18.82 -6.78 -11.79
N ARG A 91 20.13 -6.70 -12.12
CA ARG A 91 21.18 -6.69 -11.09
C ARG A 91 20.83 -5.67 -10.03
N LYS A 92 21.02 -5.99 -8.75
CA LYS A 92 20.48 -5.20 -7.65
C LYS A 92 21.46 -5.07 -6.51
N ALA A 93 21.55 -3.86 -5.95
CA ALA A 93 22.40 -3.51 -4.83
C ALA A 93 21.65 -2.63 -3.85
N GLY A 94 21.82 -2.88 -2.55
CA GLY A 94 20.98 -2.23 -1.57
C GLY A 94 21.35 -2.46 -0.12
N VAL A 95 20.45 -1.99 0.75
CA VAL A 95 20.49 -2.21 2.19
C VAL A 95 19.38 -3.16 2.58
N MET A 96 19.61 -4.01 3.58
CA MET A 96 18.68 -5.09 3.95
C MET A 96 18.58 -5.26 5.48
N ILE A 97 17.37 -5.57 5.94
CA ILE A 97 17.07 -6.18 7.24
C ILE A 97 16.51 -7.57 6.97
N ARG A 98 17.07 -8.60 7.59
CA ARG A 98 16.74 -10.00 7.33
C ARG A 98 16.69 -10.81 8.62
N GLN A 99 15.73 -11.73 8.74
CA GLN A 99 15.57 -12.50 9.97
C GLN A 99 16.75 -13.44 10.26
N ASN A 100 17.24 -14.14 9.23
CA ASN A 100 18.32 -15.12 9.38
C ASN A 100 19.03 -15.36 8.03
N LYS A 101 19.99 -16.30 8.02
CA LYS A 101 20.85 -16.58 6.85
C LYS A 101 20.29 -17.61 5.86
N THR A 102 19.16 -18.25 6.16
CA THR A 102 18.61 -19.26 5.24
C THR A 102 18.10 -18.57 3.97
N PRO A 103 18.23 -19.18 2.78
CA PRO A 103 17.42 -18.78 1.63
C PRO A 103 15.93 -18.75 2.02
N GLY A 104 15.13 -17.87 1.41
CA GLY A 104 13.71 -17.80 1.73
C GLY A 104 13.38 -17.09 3.06
N SER A 105 14.36 -16.60 3.81
CA SER A 105 14.14 -15.89 5.08
C SER A 105 13.20 -14.68 4.94
N PRO A 106 12.38 -14.36 5.97
CA PRO A 106 11.73 -13.05 6.04
C PRO A 106 12.76 -11.92 5.93
N TYR A 107 12.46 -10.91 5.11
CA TYR A 107 13.33 -9.75 4.93
C TYR A 107 12.54 -8.52 4.47
N ALA A 108 13.17 -7.36 4.65
CA ALA A 108 12.88 -6.13 3.92
C ALA A 108 14.20 -5.58 3.40
N ASP A 109 14.23 -5.11 2.17
CA ASP A 109 15.39 -4.43 1.60
C ASP A 109 14.97 -3.17 0.86
N VAL A 110 15.94 -2.35 0.49
CA VAL A 110 15.77 -1.28 -0.48
C VAL A 110 16.84 -1.46 -1.53
N MET A 111 16.43 -1.76 -2.76
CA MET A 111 17.30 -2.17 -3.84
C MET A 111 17.25 -1.18 -4.99
N VAL A 112 18.44 -0.72 -5.41
CA VAL A 112 18.65 -0.02 -6.68
C VAL A 112 18.98 -1.07 -7.73
N HIS A 113 18.29 -1.04 -8.86
CA HIS A 113 18.51 -1.95 -9.98
C HIS A 113 19.30 -1.28 -11.11
N GLY A 114 19.95 -2.07 -11.96
CA GLY A 114 20.76 -1.60 -13.08
C GLY A 114 19.99 -0.74 -14.08
N ASP A 115 18.71 -1.03 -14.31
CA ASP A 115 17.78 -0.27 -15.16
C ASP A 115 17.23 1.01 -14.52
N GLY A 116 17.58 1.25 -13.25
CA GLY A 116 17.16 2.40 -12.47
C GLY A 116 15.87 2.20 -11.67
N LEU A 117 15.29 1.00 -11.64
CA LEU A 117 14.22 0.68 -10.70
C LEU A 117 14.75 0.75 -9.26
N ILE A 118 14.04 1.50 -8.41
CA ILE A 118 14.26 1.49 -6.97
C ILE A 118 13.01 0.93 -6.31
N ALA A 119 13.17 -0.12 -5.52
CA ALA A 119 12.05 -0.71 -4.80
C ALA A 119 12.46 -1.16 -3.41
N MET A 120 11.51 -1.08 -2.49
CA MET A 120 11.59 -1.86 -1.27
C MET A 120 11.00 -3.24 -1.56
N GLN A 121 11.80 -4.30 -1.44
CA GLN A 121 11.36 -5.68 -1.63
C GLN A 121 11.24 -6.36 -0.28
N TYR A 122 10.30 -7.28 -0.14
CA TYR A 122 10.04 -7.92 1.14
C TYR A 122 9.41 -9.30 1.06
N ARG A 123 9.66 -10.07 2.13
CA ARG A 123 9.07 -11.38 2.39
C ARG A 123 8.67 -11.43 3.87
N GLU A 124 7.38 -11.69 4.15
CA GLU A 124 6.83 -11.63 5.51
C GLU A 124 7.14 -12.89 6.33
N VAL A 125 7.22 -14.05 5.67
CA VAL A 125 7.39 -15.36 6.31
C VAL A 125 8.44 -16.19 5.58
N GLN A 126 9.03 -17.16 6.27
CA GLN A 126 9.98 -18.10 5.67
C GLN A 126 9.34 -18.78 4.45
N ASP A 127 10.06 -18.78 3.33
CA ASP A 127 9.66 -19.34 2.03
C ASP A 127 8.34 -18.76 1.47
N GLY A 128 7.93 -17.59 1.97
CA GLY A 128 6.78 -16.86 1.44
C GLY A 128 7.09 -16.14 0.12
N PRO A 129 6.06 -15.62 -0.56
CA PRO A 129 6.24 -14.83 -1.78
C PRO A 129 7.01 -13.54 -1.48
N THR A 130 7.87 -13.15 -2.41
CA THR A 130 8.46 -11.80 -2.41
C THR A 130 7.49 -10.82 -3.07
N ARG A 131 7.32 -9.66 -2.43
CA ARG A 131 6.53 -8.53 -2.93
C ARG A 131 7.41 -7.28 -2.97
N GLN A 132 6.92 -6.22 -3.62
CA GLN A 132 7.68 -4.98 -3.70
C GLN A 132 6.80 -3.73 -3.73
N ILE A 133 7.37 -2.63 -3.25
CA ILE A 133 6.88 -1.26 -3.39
C ILE A 133 7.90 -0.47 -4.21
N ILE A 134 7.52 -0.13 -5.44
CA ILE A 134 8.36 0.58 -6.40
C ILE A 134 8.26 2.08 -6.13
N SER A 135 9.42 2.73 -6.00
CA SER A 135 9.52 4.18 -5.83
C SER A 135 9.07 4.94 -7.08
N ALA A 136 8.56 6.15 -6.88
CA ALA A 136 8.39 7.11 -7.96
C ALA A 136 9.74 7.59 -8.54
N LEU A 137 10.83 7.54 -7.75
CA LEU A 137 12.18 7.88 -8.22
C LEU A 137 12.77 6.72 -9.02
N LYS A 138 13.27 7.03 -10.23
CA LYS A 138 14.00 6.08 -11.09
C LYS A 138 15.41 6.60 -11.37
N THR A 139 16.42 5.85 -10.95
CA THR A 139 17.84 6.11 -11.20
C THR A 139 18.65 4.88 -10.79
N SER A 140 19.74 4.58 -11.49
CA SER A 140 20.65 3.47 -11.17
C SER A 140 21.72 3.85 -10.13
N SER A 141 21.68 5.08 -9.62
CA SER A 141 22.49 5.56 -8.51
C SER A 141 21.67 6.44 -7.57
N ALA A 142 21.58 6.05 -6.31
CA ALA A 142 20.69 6.71 -5.33
C ALA A 142 21.28 6.68 -3.93
N ARG A 143 20.84 7.63 -3.10
CA ARG A 143 20.90 7.47 -1.64
C ARG A 143 19.62 6.79 -1.19
N ILE A 144 19.75 5.67 -0.49
CA ILE A 144 18.62 4.86 -0.02
C ILE A 144 18.71 4.65 1.48
N ARG A 145 17.56 4.47 2.12
CA ARG A 145 17.45 4.09 3.52
C ARG A 145 16.29 3.11 3.69
N LEU A 146 16.53 2.09 4.51
CA LEU A 146 15.51 1.21 5.07
C LEU A 146 15.39 1.53 6.55
N GLU A 147 14.16 1.75 6.99
CA GLU A 147 13.83 2.12 8.35
C GLU A 147 12.92 1.07 8.98
N ARG A 148 13.25 0.65 10.20
CA ARG A 148 12.43 -0.23 11.05
C ARG A 148 12.17 0.43 12.40
N GLU A 149 10.91 0.59 12.76
CA GLU A 149 10.46 1.05 14.08
C GLU A 149 9.29 0.18 14.57
N GLY A 150 9.47 -0.51 15.69
CA GLY A 150 8.61 -1.62 16.10
C GLY A 150 8.57 -2.70 15.02
N ASP A 151 7.38 -3.12 14.62
CA ASP A 151 7.19 -4.04 13.49
C ASP A 151 7.12 -3.33 12.14
N TYR A 152 7.04 -2.00 12.10
CA TYR A 152 6.86 -1.28 10.84
C TYR A 152 8.19 -1.08 10.14
N VAL A 153 8.15 -1.28 8.82
CA VAL A 153 9.23 -0.95 7.90
C VAL A 153 8.75 -0.03 6.79
N TRP A 154 9.63 0.87 6.36
CA TRP A 154 9.44 1.74 5.19
C TRP A 154 10.81 2.13 4.63
N PHE A 155 10.78 2.90 3.54
CA PHE A 155 12.00 3.29 2.86
C PHE A 155 11.99 4.75 2.44
N SER A 156 13.17 5.35 2.50
CA SER A 156 13.44 6.68 1.96
C SER A 156 14.43 6.62 0.82
N VAL A 157 14.26 7.48 -0.18
CA VAL A 157 15.14 7.57 -1.34
C VAL A 157 15.47 9.02 -1.66
N ALA A 158 16.60 9.22 -2.33
CA ALA A 158 16.98 10.47 -2.97
C ALA A 158 17.91 10.19 -4.15
N PRO A 159 18.07 11.13 -5.09
CA PRO A 159 19.20 11.12 -6.00
C PRO A 159 20.52 10.94 -5.22
N TYR A 160 21.54 10.37 -5.87
CA TYR A 160 22.83 10.12 -5.24
C TYR A 160 23.38 11.35 -4.50
N GLY A 161 23.73 11.21 -3.21
CA GLY A 161 24.20 12.30 -2.34
C GLY A 161 23.13 13.31 -1.90
N GLY A 162 21.88 13.15 -2.36
CA GLY A 162 20.76 14.03 -2.04
C GLY A 162 20.16 13.82 -0.64
N LYS A 163 19.19 14.65 -0.29
CA LYS A 163 18.45 14.54 0.98
C LYS A 163 17.34 13.48 0.86
N LEU A 164 17.43 12.46 1.69
CA LEU A 164 16.43 11.39 1.79
C LEU A 164 15.02 11.94 2.04
N ALA A 165 14.05 11.41 1.30
CA ALA A 165 12.62 11.61 1.52
C ALA A 165 11.89 10.28 1.50
N HIS A 166 10.80 10.17 2.26
CA HIS A 166 9.97 8.98 2.30
C HIS A 166 9.40 8.66 0.91
N ALA A 167 9.43 7.38 0.54
CA ALA A 167 9.32 6.97 -0.86
C ALA A 167 8.20 5.96 -1.15
N GLY A 168 7.34 5.63 -0.17
CA GLY A 168 6.21 4.72 -0.38
C GLY A 168 5.35 4.50 0.85
N GLY A 169 4.62 3.39 0.91
CA GLY A 169 3.87 3.00 2.10
C GLY A 169 4.75 2.34 3.17
N ASN A 170 4.26 2.30 4.41
CA ASN A 170 4.81 1.42 5.43
C ASN A 170 3.97 0.14 5.55
N PHE A 171 4.57 -0.89 6.13
CA PHE A 171 3.89 -2.15 6.43
C PHE A 171 4.62 -2.88 7.56
N ARG A 172 3.99 -3.93 8.11
CA ARG A 172 4.52 -4.66 9.26
C ARG A 172 5.30 -5.90 8.82
N ILE A 173 6.51 -6.07 9.34
CA ILE A 173 7.26 -7.32 9.39
C ILE A 173 7.78 -7.53 10.82
N PRO A 174 7.23 -8.49 11.58
CA PRO A 174 7.57 -8.70 12.98
C PRO A 174 8.88 -9.48 13.16
N PHE A 175 10.02 -8.85 12.80
CA PHE A 175 11.34 -9.43 13.01
C PHE A 175 11.59 -9.76 14.49
N GLN A 176 12.04 -10.98 14.75
CA GLN A 176 12.48 -11.44 16.07
C GLN A 176 13.94 -11.05 16.30
N ALA A 177 14.27 -10.63 17.52
CA ALA A 177 15.64 -10.32 17.91
C ALA A 177 16.45 -11.62 18.19
N PRO A 178 17.73 -11.70 17.76
CA PRO A 178 18.42 -10.77 16.87
C PRO A 178 18.03 -10.99 15.40
N TYR A 179 18.20 -9.93 14.61
CA TYR A 179 18.06 -9.97 13.15
C TYR A 179 19.30 -9.35 12.48
N LEU A 180 19.50 -9.62 11.19
CA LEU A 180 20.66 -9.20 10.42
C LEU A 180 20.40 -7.86 9.73
N VAL A 181 21.37 -6.94 9.76
CA VAL A 181 21.30 -5.65 9.06
C VAL A 181 22.57 -5.44 8.24
N GLY A 182 22.43 -5.10 6.95
CA GLY A 182 23.57 -5.18 6.05
C GLY A 182 23.42 -4.60 4.65
N LEU A 183 24.49 -4.76 3.87
CA LEU A 183 24.59 -4.44 2.44
C LEU A 183 24.46 -5.71 1.62
N ALA A 184 23.65 -5.67 0.56
CA ALA A 184 23.40 -6.81 -0.32
C ALA A 184 23.67 -6.46 -1.78
N LEU A 185 24.20 -7.44 -2.53
CA LEU A 185 24.40 -7.36 -3.99
C LEU A 185 24.07 -8.71 -4.64
N SER A 186 23.24 -8.69 -5.69
CA SER A 186 22.97 -9.86 -6.55
C SER A 186 23.14 -9.47 -8.01
N ALA A 187 23.75 -10.38 -8.79
CA ALA A 187 23.95 -10.19 -10.22
C ALA A 187 22.67 -10.36 -11.05
N HIS A 188 21.63 -10.96 -10.48
CA HIS A 188 20.41 -11.40 -11.19
C HIS A 188 20.68 -12.43 -12.31
N ASN A 189 21.92 -12.93 -12.38
CA ASN A 189 22.38 -13.94 -13.32
C ASN A 189 23.57 -14.62 -12.67
N ASP A 190 23.40 -15.90 -12.29
CA ASP A 190 24.43 -16.60 -11.52
C ASP A 190 25.68 -16.95 -12.34
N THR A 191 25.66 -16.78 -13.66
CA THR A 191 26.82 -17.04 -14.53
C THR A 191 27.79 -15.87 -14.66
N VAL A 192 27.44 -14.70 -14.11
CA VAL A 192 28.26 -13.50 -14.17
C VAL A 192 28.54 -12.95 -12.77
N VAL A 193 29.53 -12.07 -12.67
CA VAL A 193 29.85 -11.34 -11.45
C VAL A 193 29.58 -9.86 -11.67
N GLU A 194 28.71 -9.30 -10.84
CA GLU A 194 28.43 -7.88 -10.80
C GLU A 194 29.18 -7.22 -9.65
N THR A 195 29.37 -5.90 -9.76
CA THR A 195 30.05 -5.11 -8.73
C THR A 195 29.26 -3.85 -8.41
N ALA A 196 29.12 -3.56 -7.11
CA ALA A 196 28.52 -2.31 -6.61
C ALA A 196 29.37 -1.66 -5.52
N ASN A 197 29.33 -0.33 -5.50
CA ASN A 197 29.97 0.53 -4.52
C ASN A 197 28.93 1.14 -3.59
N PHE A 198 29.24 1.14 -2.30
CA PHE A 198 28.42 1.69 -1.22
C PHE A 198 29.24 2.74 -0.47
N ALA A 199 28.81 4.00 -0.55
CA ALA A 199 29.39 5.11 0.19
C ALA A 199 28.45 5.60 1.29
N ASN A 200 28.98 6.39 2.23
CA ASN A 200 28.18 7.01 3.30
C ASN A 200 27.26 6.04 4.06
N VAL A 201 27.74 4.81 4.27
CA VAL A 201 26.98 3.75 4.94
C VAL A 201 26.81 4.09 6.42
N GLN A 202 25.56 4.09 6.88
CA GLN A 202 25.22 4.42 8.27
C GLN A 202 24.20 3.42 8.80
N ILE A 203 24.45 2.93 10.00
CA ILE A 203 23.46 2.23 10.83
C ILE A 203 23.21 3.13 12.04
N ALA A 204 21.96 3.54 12.23
CA ALA A 204 21.54 4.40 13.32
C ALA A 204 20.40 3.76 14.10
N VAL A 205 20.45 3.83 15.42
CA VAL A 205 19.29 3.56 16.28
C VAL A 205 18.51 4.88 16.36
N PRO A 206 17.26 4.92 15.89
CA PRO A 206 16.48 6.15 15.90
C PRO A 206 16.16 6.56 17.34
N LYS A 207 16.26 7.87 17.62
CA LYS A 207 15.73 8.44 18.85
C LYS A 207 14.25 8.72 18.63
N LEU A 208 13.39 7.79 19.01
CA LEU A 208 11.94 7.98 18.89
C LEU A 208 11.46 8.96 19.95
N ALA A 209 10.78 10.02 19.53
CA ALA A 209 10.09 10.91 20.44
C ALA A 209 8.93 10.15 21.09
N TYR A 210 8.84 10.21 22.42
CA TYR A 210 7.63 9.80 23.10
C TYR A 210 6.55 10.85 22.81
N VAL A 211 5.61 10.51 21.94
CA VAL A 211 4.38 11.31 21.79
C VAL A 211 3.49 10.89 22.95
N SER A 212 3.46 11.71 24.00
CA SER A 212 2.47 11.55 25.07
C SER A 212 1.09 11.47 24.46
N ASP A 213 0.27 10.52 24.95
CA ASP A 213 -1.12 10.31 24.55
C ASP A 213 -1.96 11.54 24.93
N THR A 214 -1.74 12.61 24.18
CA THR A 214 -2.31 13.94 24.36
C THR A 214 -3.55 14.10 23.50
N GLY A 215 -4.01 13.03 22.85
CA GLY A 215 -5.10 13.08 21.88
C GLY A 215 -4.77 13.85 20.60
N TYR A 216 -3.56 14.41 20.45
CA TYR A 216 -3.13 15.04 19.19
C TYR A 216 -2.57 13.96 18.26
N PRO A 217 -3.14 13.77 17.06
CA PRO A 217 -2.63 12.77 16.14
C PRO A 217 -1.21 13.15 15.71
N ALA A 218 -0.34 12.15 15.68
CA ALA A 218 0.85 12.18 14.85
C ALA A 218 0.51 12.79 13.48
N ARG A 219 1.38 13.66 12.95
CA ARG A 219 1.20 14.18 11.59
C ARG A 219 1.11 12.97 10.65
N VAL A 220 0.10 12.97 9.78
CA VAL A 220 -0.06 11.90 8.79
C VAL A 220 0.68 12.27 7.52
N GLU A 221 1.52 11.36 7.03
CA GLU A 221 1.99 11.32 5.66
C GLU A 221 1.15 10.32 4.86
N ALA A 222 1.00 10.57 3.56
CA ALA A 222 0.22 9.73 2.67
C ALA A 222 1.02 9.36 1.41
N SER A 223 0.80 8.17 0.89
CA SER A 223 1.36 7.71 -0.38
C SER A 223 0.22 7.31 -1.30
N LEU A 224 0.11 7.99 -2.44
CA LEU A 224 -0.78 7.60 -3.53
C LEU A 224 -0.10 6.47 -4.32
N GLU A 225 -0.78 5.34 -4.43
CA GLU A 225 -0.23 4.13 -4.98
C GLU A 225 -1.19 3.49 -5.98
N VAL A 226 -0.62 2.72 -6.90
CA VAL A 226 -1.34 1.84 -7.82
C VAL A 226 -0.76 0.43 -7.67
N MET A 227 -1.62 -0.58 -7.74
CA MET A 227 -1.22 -1.98 -7.64
C MET A 227 -1.96 -2.84 -8.64
N GLU A 228 -1.21 -3.66 -9.40
CA GLU A 228 -1.79 -4.68 -10.27
C GLU A 228 -2.48 -5.77 -9.45
N VAL A 229 -3.66 -6.20 -9.88
CA VAL A 229 -4.45 -7.23 -9.17
C VAL A 229 -4.02 -8.65 -9.51
N ASP A 230 -3.37 -8.82 -10.66
CA ASP A 230 -2.82 -10.07 -11.17
C ASP A 230 -1.28 -10.06 -11.16
N GLY A 231 -0.68 -11.25 -11.23
CA GLY A 231 0.76 -11.44 -11.28
C GLY A 231 1.45 -11.20 -9.94
N VAL A 232 2.58 -10.49 -9.97
CA VAL A 232 3.52 -10.30 -8.84
C VAL A 232 2.95 -9.41 -7.73
N GLN A 233 1.80 -8.73 -7.95
CA GLN A 233 1.17 -7.88 -6.94
C GLN A 233 2.11 -6.76 -6.43
N SER A 234 2.81 -6.11 -7.37
CA SER A 234 3.70 -4.98 -7.08
C SER A 234 2.92 -3.70 -6.84
N ARG A 235 3.26 -2.98 -5.78
CA ARG A 235 2.78 -1.63 -5.52
C ARG A 235 3.70 -0.64 -6.22
N ARG A 236 3.14 0.37 -6.88
CA ARG A 236 3.89 1.48 -7.47
C ARG A 236 3.43 2.78 -6.86
N VAL A 237 4.38 3.53 -6.32
CA VAL A 237 4.14 4.84 -5.74
C VAL A 237 4.00 5.85 -6.87
N VAL A 238 2.83 6.49 -6.94
CA VAL A 238 2.58 7.61 -7.85
C VAL A 238 3.21 8.86 -7.27
N ARG A 239 2.95 9.12 -5.97
CA ARG A 239 3.52 10.27 -5.25
C ARG A 239 3.37 10.12 -3.73
N HIS A 240 4.39 10.59 -3.00
CA HIS A 240 4.33 10.81 -1.55
C HIS A 240 3.87 12.24 -1.22
N PHE A 241 3.08 12.37 -0.16
CA PHE A 241 2.51 13.61 0.33
C PHE A 241 2.83 13.80 1.81
N PRO A 242 3.25 15.00 2.23
CA PRO A 242 3.58 15.29 3.63
C PRO A 242 2.32 15.59 4.47
N GLY A 243 1.14 15.24 3.97
CA GLY A 243 -0.16 15.52 4.54
C GLY A 243 -1.19 14.53 4.01
N LYS A 244 -2.39 14.56 4.59
CA LYS A 244 -3.47 13.63 4.27
C LYS A 244 -4.06 13.92 2.87
N ILE A 245 -4.14 12.88 2.06
CA ILE A 245 -4.94 12.82 0.83
C ILE A 245 -5.84 11.58 0.91
N GLU A 246 -6.94 11.54 0.17
CA GLU A 246 -7.95 10.49 0.34
C GLU A 246 -8.62 10.10 -0.99
N ALA A 247 -9.09 8.86 -1.05
CA ALA A 247 -10.07 8.33 -1.98
C ALA A 247 -9.75 8.60 -3.46
N PRO A 248 -8.75 7.90 -4.04
CA PRO A 248 -8.38 8.08 -5.43
C PRO A 248 -9.34 7.34 -6.38
N ASN A 249 -9.89 8.07 -7.34
CA ASN A 249 -10.60 7.57 -8.52
C ASN A 249 -9.68 7.58 -9.75
N TRP A 250 -9.99 6.74 -10.74
CA TRP A 250 -9.32 6.75 -12.04
C TRP A 250 -10.12 7.54 -13.08
N SER A 251 -9.44 8.36 -13.89
CA SER A 251 -10.05 8.92 -15.10
C SER A 251 -10.41 7.81 -16.09
N ARG A 252 -11.52 7.97 -16.81
CA ARG A 252 -12.02 6.95 -17.76
C ARG A 252 -11.05 6.65 -18.91
N ASP A 253 -10.15 7.59 -19.23
CA ASP A 253 -9.08 7.39 -20.22
C ASP A 253 -7.81 6.72 -19.64
N GLY A 254 -7.80 6.42 -18.34
CA GLY A 254 -6.71 5.74 -17.64
C GLY A 254 -5.49 6.63 -17.33
N LYS A 255 -5.50 7.92 -17.68
CA LYS A 255 -4.29 8.76 -17.64
C LYS A 255 -4.06 9.48 -16.31
N SER A 256 -5.09 9.66 -15.50
CA SER A 256 -5.01 10.45 -14.27
C SER A 256 -5.79 9.85 -13.11
N LEU A 257 -5.35 10.18 -11.91
CA LEU A 257 -6.03 9.90 -10.66
C LEU A 257 -6.65 11.20 -10.13
N ILE A 258 -7.86 11.10 -9.56
CA ILE A 258 -8.58 12.19 -8.92
C ILE A 258 -8.79 11.84 -7.46
N TYR A 259 -8.40 12.71 -6.54
CA TYR A 259 -8.44 12.46 -5.11
C TYR A 259 -8.85 13.73 -4.37
N ASN A 260 -9.28 13.61 -3.11
CA ASN A 260 -9.55 14.78 -2.27
C ASN A 260 -8.44 15.02 -1.25
N ALA A 261 -8.20 16.29 -0.92
CA ALA A 261 -7.28 16.70 0.14
C ALA A 261 -7.67 18.08 0.64
N GLU A 262 -7.72 18.25 1.97
CA GLU A 262 -8.05 19.54 2.63
C GLU A 262 -9.37 20.15 2.13
N GLY A 263 -10.38 19.32 1.90
CA GLY A 263 -11.69 19.77 1.41
C GLY A 263 -11.74 20.12 -0.08
N LYS A 264 -10.65 19.92 -0.83
CA LYS A 264 -10.55 20.22 -2.28
C LYS A 264 -10.36 18.95 -3.10
N ILE A 265 -10.67 19.02 -4.39
CA ILE A 265 -10.42 17.95 -5.35
C ILE A 265 -9.14 18.24 -6.15
N TRP A 266 -8.34 17.21 -6.37
CA TRP A 266 -7.05 17.27 -7.04
C TRP A 266 -6.98 16.21 -8.13
N ARG A 267 -6.20 16.50 -9.18
CA ARG A 267 -5.85 15.55 -10.25
C ARG A 267 -4.34 15.41 -10.35
N ILE A 268 -3.86 14.20 -10.58
CA ILE A 268 -2.44 13.90 -10.88
C ILE A 268 -2.37 12.87 -12.01
N ALA A 269 -1.33 12.90 -12.84
CA ALA A 269 -1.12 11.82 -13.81
C ALA A 269 -0.79 10.50 -13.10
N VAL A 270 -1.20 9.37 -13.69
CA VAL A 270 -0.96 8.02 -13.11
C VAL A 270 0.53 7.69 -12.98
N ASP A 271 1.37 8.31 -13.80
CA ASP A 271 2.83 8.17 -13.74
C ASP A 271 3.51 9.15 -12.77
N GLY A 272 2.72 9.95 -12.03
CA GLY A 272 3.21 10.92 -11.05
C GLY A 272 3.27 12.35 -11.59
N GLY A 273 4.15 13.17 -11.04
CA GLY A 273 4.25 14.60 -11.37
C GLY A 273 3.45 15.51 -10.43
N GLN A 274 3.29 16.78 -10.78
CA GLN A 274 2.64 17.79 -9.93
C GLN A 274 1.11 17.67 -9.97
N PRO A 275 0.42 17.57 -8.82
CA PRO A 275 -1.03 17.66 -8.77
C PRO A 275 -1.54 19.03 -9.22
N VAL A 276 -2.72 19.02 -9.84
CA VAL A 276 -3.47 20.21 -10.25
C VAL A 276 -4.79 20.19 -9.52
N GLN A 277 -5.15 21.31 -8.88
CA GLN A 277 -6.45 21.44 -8.22
C GLN A 277 -7.57 21.49 -9.28
N VAL A 278 -8.66 20.74 -9.07
CA VAL A 278 -9.89 20.86 -9.87
C VAL A 278 -10.74 21.97 -9.28
N ASN A 279 -11.20 22.91 -10.12
CA ASN A 279 -12.07 23.99 -9.67
C ASN A 279 -13.46 23.45 -9.30
N THR A 280 -13.83 23.55 -8.03
CA THR A 280 -15.15 23.15 -7.50
C THR A 280 -15.95 24.38 -7.03
N GLY A 281 -15.61 25.58 -7.47
CA GLY A 281 -16.30 26.81 -7.09
C GLY A 281 -16.22 27.07 -5.59
N LYS A 282 -17.38 27.23 -4.94
CA LYS A 282 -17.49 27.49 -3.49
C LYS A 282 -17.45 26.21 -2.64
N GLN A 283 -17.51 25.04 -3.26
CA GLN A 283 -17.47 23.73 -2.59
C GLN A 283 -16.00 23.42 -2.24
N LEU A 284 -15.57 23.85 -1.05
CA LEU A 284 -14.20 23.75 -0.53
C LEU A 284 -14.11 22.87 0.73
N LYS A 285 -15.17 22.12 1.04
CA LYS A 285 -15.24 21.10 2.09
C LYS A 285 -15.74 19.78 1.50
N ASN A 286 -15.18 19.39 0.35
CA ASN A 286 -15.40 18.10 -0.27
C ASN A 286 -14.86 16.99 0.64
N ASN A 287 -15.69 16.00 0.94
CA ASN A 287 -15.26 14.82 1.68
C ASN A 287 -14.72 13.76 0.70
N ASN A 288 -14.61 12.52 1.19
CA ASN A 288 -14.01 11.41 0.46
C ASN A 288 -14.91 10.79 -0.60
N ASP A 289 -16.15 11.24 -0.71
CA ASP A 289 -17.21 10.58 -1.45
C ASP A 289 -17.47 11.37 -2.74
N HIS A 290 -16.67 11.07 -3.76
CA HIS A 290 -16.64 11.72 -5.07
C HIS A 290 -16.29 10.73 -6.18
N GLY A 291 -16.58 11.05 -7.44
CA GLY A 291 -16.28 10.15 -8.55
C GLY A 291 -16.70 10.69 -9.91
N LEU A 292 -16.68 9.83 -10.92
CA LEU A 292 -16.92 10.22 -12.31
C LEU A 292 -18.18 9.60 -12.87
N SER A 293 -18.87 10.34 -13.74
CA SER A 293 -19.90 9.77 -14.60
C SER A 293 -19.36 8.62 -15.46
N PRO A 294 -20.21 7.68 -15.92
CA PRO A 294 -19.77 6.57 -16.76
C PRO A 294 -19.07 6.99 -18.05
N ASP A 295 -19.49 8.09 -18.66
CA ASP A 295 -18.89 8.68 -19.85
C ASP A 295 -17.62 9.52 -19.56
N GLY A 296 -17.29 9.74 -18.28
CA GLY A 296 -16.12 10.49 -17.84
C GLY A 296 -16.19 12.01 -18.03
N THR A 297 -17.33 12.56 -18.44
CA THR A 297 -17.47 13.99 -18.73
C THR A 297 -17.76 14.83 -17.49
N GLN A 298 -18.35 14.21 -16.46
CA GLN A 298 -18.76 14.86 -15.22
C GLN A 298 -18.02 14.29 -14.01
N LEU A 299 -17.70 15.17 -13.07
CA LEU A 299 -17.35 14.85 -11.70
C LEU A 299 -18.62 14.98 -10.83
N VAL A 300 -18.74 14.11 -9.83
CA VAL A 300 -19.70 14.22 -8.74
C VAL A 300 -18.93 14.33 -7.43
N ILE A 301 -19.37 15.22 -6.55
CA ILE A 301 -18.73 15.53 -5.27
C ILE A 301 -19.76 15.57 -4.14
N SER A 302 -19.35 15.14 -2.96
CA SER A 302 -20.09 15.35 -1.72
C SER A 302 -19.38 16.44 -0.89
N ASP A 303 -20.05 17.57 -0.64
CA ASP A 303 -19.47 18.77 -0.02
C ASP A 303 -20.30 19.28 1.16
N GLN A 304 -19.61 19.85 2.15
CA GLN A 304 -20.19 20.36 3.40
C GLN A 304 -20.01 21.88 3.58
N SER A 305 -19.70 22.62 2.52
CA SER A 305 -19.38 24.05 2.62
C SER A 305 -20.59 24.89 3.03
N GLN A 306 -21.77 24.54 2.51
CA GLN A 306 -23.01 25.31 2.68
C GLN A 306 -24.24 24.38 2.55
N PRO A 307 -25.40 24.77 3.11
CA PRO A 307 -25.61 25.94 3.98
C PRO A 307 -25.37 25.67 5.47
N ASP A 308 -25.34 24.40 5.88
CA ASP A 308 -25.57 23.95 7.27
C ASP A 308 -24.53 22.92 7.75
N ASN A 309 -23.43 22.78 6.99
CA ASN A 309 -22.39 21.78 7.24
C ASN A 309 -22.90 20.32 7.17
N LEU A 310 -24.04 20.08 6.53
CA LEU A 310 -24.47 18.75 6.11
C LEU A 310 -23.89 18.44 4.72
N SER A 311 -23.56 17.17 4.47
CA SER A 311 -23.03 16.74 3.17
C SER A 311 -24.12 16.83 2.10
N ARG A 312 -23.80 17.49 0.98
CA ARG A 312 -24.65 17.71 -0.20
C ARG A 312 -23.96 17.17 -1.43
N ILE A 313 -24.74 16.66 -2.40
CA ILE A 313 -24.17 16.09 -3.63
C ILE A 313 -24.31 17.10 -4.77
N TYR A 314 -23.19 17.37 -5.44
CA TYR A 314 -23.13 18.24 -6.61
C TYR A 314 -22.52 17.50 -7.80
N THR A 315 -22.85 17.96 -9.01
CA THR A 315 -22.18 17.54 -10.25
C THR A 315 -21.58 18.73 -10.97
N LEU A 316 -20.45 18.54 -11.64
CA LEU A 316 -19.76 19.56 -12.44
C LEU A 316 -18.99 18.90 -13.60
N PRO A 317 -18.61 19.63 -14.65
CA PRO A 317 -17.68 19.14 -15.65
C PRO A 317 -16.40 18.61 -15.01
N VAL A 318 -15.84 17.53 -15.54
CA VAL A 318 -14.63 16.89 -15.00
C VAL A 318 -13.41 17.83 -14.97
N GLY A 319 -13.39 18.86 -15.85
CA GLY A 319 -12.36 19.91 -15.85
C GLY A 319 -12.51 20.96 -14.75
N GLY A 320 -13.63 20.96 -14.02
CA GLY A 320 -13.98 21.95 -13.01
C GLY A 320 -15.02 22.97 -13.47
N SER A 321 -15.57 23.72 -12.51
CA SER A 321 -16.57 24.76 -12.74
C SER A 321 -16.66 25.70 -11.53
N ASP A 322 -16.89 26.99 -11.78
CA ASP A 322 -17.24 27.96 -10.74
C ASP A 322 -18.67 27.78 -10.20
N ARG A 323 -19.49 26.99 -10.90
CA ARG A 323 -20.91 26.77 -10.60
C ARG A 323 -21.28 25.29 -10.66
N PRO A 324 -20.84 24.46 -9.69
CA PRO A 324 -21.34 23.10 -9.56
C PRO A 324 -22.87 23.08 -9.41
N VAL A 325 -23.52 22.07 -9.98
CA VAL A 325 -24.97 21.89 -9.95
C VAL A 325 -25.35 21.04 -8.75
N LEU A 326 -26.13 21.59 -7.82
CA LEU A 326 -26.67 20.86 -6.67
C LEU A 326 -27.64 19.77 -7.16
N ARG A 327 -27.45 18.52 -6.72
CA ARG A 327 -28.29 17.37 -7.05
C ARG A 327 -29.11 16.86 -5.88
N VAL A 328 -28.48 16.74 -4.70
CA VAL A 328 -29.13 16.18 -3.50
C VAL A 328 -28.86 17.08 -2.31
N SER A 329 -29.94 17.47 -1.62
CA SER A 329 -29.91 18.29 -0.41
C SER A 329 -31.13 18.00 0.45
N HIS A 330 -30.91 17.40 1.62
CA HIS A 330 -31.91 17.06 2.62
C HIS A 330 -31.74 17.87 3.91
N PRO A 331 -32.73 18.64 4.37
CA PRO A 331 -32.57 19.48 5.57
C PRO A 331 -32.30 18.67 6.85
N ASP A 332 -32.65 17.39 6.86
CA ASP A 332 -32.62 16.48 8.00
C ASP A 332 -31.59 15.34 7.83
N ALA A 333 -30.75 15.38 6.79
CA ALA A 333 -29.78 14.32 6.52
C ALA A 333 -28.50 14.80 5.83
N ARG A 334 -27.44 14.02 6.05
CA ARG A 334 -26.20 14.08 5.25
C ARG A 334 -26.33 13.12 4.07
N SER A 335 -25.86 13.53 2.90
CA SER A 335 -25.86 12.72 1.68
C SER A 335 -24.44 12.51 1.18
N TYR A 336 -24.01 11.25 1.07
CA TYR A 336 -22.68 10.86 0.61
C TYR A 336 -22.79 10.03 -0.66
N TRP A 337 -22.26 10.55 -1.76
CA TRP A 337 -22.29 9.87 -3.06
C TRP A 337 -21.38 8.66 -3.08
N HIS A 338 -21.82 7.52 -3.62
CA HIS A 338 -20.93 6.37 -3.85
C HIS A 338 -21.05 5.75 -5.24
N GLY A 339 -22.18 5.94 -5.92
CA GLY A 339 -22.44 5.25 -7.18
C GLY A 339 -23.11 6.13 -8.23
N TRP A 340 -22.73 5.92 -9.49
CA TRP A 340 -23.48 6.41 -10.65
C TRP A 340 -23.86 5.18 -11.47
N SER A 341 -25.14 5.02 -11.79
CA SER A 341 -25.61 3.88 -12.56
C SER A 341 -24.86 3.81 -13.91
N PRO A 342 -24.55 2.62 -14.43
CA PRO A 342 -23.77 2.47 -15.67
C PRO A 342 -24.41 3.15 -16.88
N ASP A 343 -25.74 3.28 -16.89
CA ASP A 343 -26.49 3.99 -17.94
C ASP A 343 -26.46 5.52 -17.80
N GLY A 344 -25.79 6.04 -16.77
CA GLY A 344 -25.62 7.47 -16.50
C GLY A 344 -26.85 8.17 -15.91
N LYS A 345 -27.94 7.47 -15.60
CA LYS A 345 -29.22 8.12 -15.25
C LYS A 345 -29.45 8.35 -13.77
N THR A 346 -28.83 7.56 -12.89
CA THR A 346 -29.13 7.54 -11.46
C THR A 346 -27.88 7.70 -10.61
N LEU A 347 -27.95 8.51 -9.55
CA LEU A 347 -26.96 8.55 -8.47
C LEU A 347 -27.43 7.67 -7.31
N ALA A 348 -26.55 6.84 -6.77
CA ALA A 348 -26.71 6.16 -5.50
C ALA A 348 -25.92 6.89 -4.42
N TYR A 349 -26.54 7.07 -3.28
CA TYR A 349 -25.93 7.75 -2.15
C TYR A 349 -26.44 7.22 -0.83
N VAL A 350 -25.65 7.49 0.21
CA VAL A 350 -25.96 7.13 1.59
C VAL A 350 -26.66 8.31 2.23
N TYR A 351 -27.85 8.05 2.75
CA TYR A 351 -28.67 8.98 3.50
C TYR A 351 -28.45 8.72 4.99
N VAL A 352 -27.83 9.68 5.68
CA VAL A 352 -27.59 9.59 7.13
C VAL A 352 -28.50 10.55 7.87
N HIS A 353 -29.51 9.98 8.54
CA HIS A 353 -30.49 10.71 9.34
C HIS A 353 -29.81 11.49 10.47
N THR A 354 -30.08 12.79 10.58
CA THR A 354 -29.49 13.62 11.66
C THR A 354 -30.07 13.32 13.04
N THR A 355 -31.28 12.77 13.11
CA THR A 355 -32.01 12.52 14.37
C THR A 355 -31.58 11.26 15.09
N ASN A 356 -31.22 10.20 14.36
CA ASN A 356 -30.88 8.89 14.93
C ASN A 356 -29.57 8.29 14.37
N GLY A 357 -28.92 8.95 13.40
CA GLY A 357 -27.68 8.47 12.79
C GLY A 357 -27.84 7.21 11.95
N LYS A 358 -29.06 6.82 11.54
CA LYS A 358 -29.31 5.65 10.69
C LYS A 358 -28.83 5.88 9.26
N TYR A 359 -28.27 4.84 8.65
CA TYR A 359 -27.74 4.86 7.29
C TYR A 359 -28.65 4.03 6.37
N GLU A 360 -29.12 4.66 5.30
CA GLU A 360 -29.95 4.04 4.27
C GLU A 360 -29.38 4.37 2.89
N ILE A 361 -29.69 3.54 1.89
CA ILE A 361 -29.24 3.74 0.52
C ILE A 361 -30.39 4.30 -0.30
N TRP A 362 -30.15 5.46 -0.91
CA TRP A 362 -31.12 6.21 -1.68
C TRP A 362 -30.63 6.43 -3.10
N GLY A 363 -31.58 6.69 -4.01
CA GLY A 363 -31.35 6.91 -5.43
C GLY A 363 -31.96 8.22 -5.91
N ARG A 364 -31.27 8.92 -6.79
CA ARG A 364 -31.74 10.15 -7.45
C ARG A 364 -31.48 10.07 -8.96
N ASP A 365 -32.53 10.18 -9.77
CA ASP A 365 -32.34 10.33 -11.22
C ASP A 365 -31.81 11.73 -11.55
N ILE A 366 -30.81 11.84 -12.43
CA ILE A 366 -30.08 13.09 -12.73
C ILE A 366 -31.02 14.22 -13.22
N GLY A 367 -32.09 13.87 -13.95
CA GLY A 367 -33.10 14.83 -14.44
C GLY A 367 -34.27 15.07 -13.49
N SER A 368 -34.31 14.43 -12.33
CA SER A 368 -35.43 14.47 -11.39
C SER A 368 -35.09 15.27 -10.14
N THR A 369 -36.12 15.82 -9.49
CA THR A 369 -36.02 16.39 -8.14
C THR A 369 -36.44 15.40 -7.04
N LYS A 370 -36.91 14.21 -7.41
CA LYS A 370 -37.42 13.20 -6.48
C LYS A 370 -36.36 12.15 -6.16
N ASP A 371 -36.09 11.95 -4.88
CA ASP A 371 -35.34 10.79 -4.40
C ASP A 371 -36.25 9.60 -4.18
N ARG A 372 -35.66 8.40 -4.20
CA ARG A 372 -36.31 7.15 -3.79
C ARG A 372 -35.39 6.36 -2.87
N VAL A 373 -35.97 5.66 -1.91
CA VAL A 373 -35.24 4.65 -1.14
C VAL A 373 -34.95 3.48 -2.06
N LEU A 374 -33.69 3.08 -2.16
CA LEU A 374 -33.29 1.84 -2.84
C LEU A 374 -33.21 0.70 -1.82
N LEU A 375 -32.58 0.96 -0.67
CA LEU A 375 -32.44 -0.03 0.38
C LEU A 375 -32.48 0.63 1.77
N ALA A 376 -33.41 0.16 2.58
CA ALA A 376 -33.55 0.48 4.00
C ALA A 376 -33.76 -0.82 4.79
N GLY A 377 -33.51 -0.79 6.10
CA GLY A 377 -33.68 -1.97 6.94
C GLY A 377 -32.88 -1.91 8.24
N PRO A 378 -32.70 -3.05 8.91
CA PRO A 378 -31.84 -3.15 10.09
C PRO A 378 -30.37 -2.94 9.74
N GLY A 379 -29.60 -2.48 10.72
CA GLY A 379 -28.18 -2.18 10.57
C GLY A 379 -27.89 -0.89 9.79
N THR A 380 -26.61 -0.61 9.65
CA THR A 380 -26.04 0.45 8.82
C THR A 380 -25.91 -0.09 7.39
N ASN A 381 -26.26 0.70 6.38
CA ASN A 381 -26.13 0.34 4.96
C ASN A 381 -25.36 1.45 4.25
N ASP A 382 -24.21 1.11 3.68
CA ASP A 382 -23.20 2.10 3.25
C ASP A 382 -22.48 1.64 1.96
N GLY A 383 -21.74 2.55 1.33
CA GLY A 383 -20.91 2.27 0.16
C GLY A 383 -21.63 1.68 -1.06
N PRO A 384 -22.80 2.19 -1.50
CA PRO A 384 -23.54 1.61 -2.62
C PRO A 384 -22.88 1.84 -3.99
N GLU A 385 -22.71 0.78 -4.76
CA GLU A 385 -22.20 0.80 -6.14
C GLU A 385 -23.01 -0.17 -7.02
N TRP A 386 -23.39 0.24 -8.23
CA TRP A 386 -23.99 -0.69 -9.19
C TRP A 386 -22.92 -1.53 -9.88
N SER A 387 -23.23 -2.80 -10.17
CA SER A 387 -22.39 -3.60 -11.06
C SER A 387 -22.28 -2.96 -12.44
N PRO A 388 -21.18 -3.18 -13.19
CA PRO A 388 -20.99 -2.59 -14.53
C PRO A 388 -22.10 -2.93 -15.53
N ASP A 389 -22.74 -4.09 -15.38
CA ASP A 389 -23.87 -4.51 -16.21
C ASP A 389 -25.22 -3.91 -15.77
N GLY A 390 -25.24 -3.14 -14.69
CA GLY A 390 -26.41 -2.46 -14.14
C GLY A 390 -27.44 -3.39 -13.47
N LYS A 391 -27.14 -4.68 -13.27
CA LYS A 391 -28.12 -5.66 -12.77
C LYS A 391 -28.16 -5.80 -11.25
N SER A 392 -27.10 -5.41 -10.56
CA SER A 392 -26.98 -5.56 -9.11
C SER A 392 -26.49 -4.29 -8.44
N LEU A 393 -26.87 -4.14 -7.17
CA LEU A 393 -26.39 -3.09 -6.28
C LEU A 393 -25.55 -3.73 -5.17
N TRP A 394 -24.29 -3.35 -5.08
CA TRP A 394 -23.34 -3.79 -4.06
C TRP A 394 -23.22 -2.74 -2.98
N PHE A 395 -23.04 -3.16 -1.74
CA PHE A 395 -22.95 -2.28 -0.58
C PHE A 395 -22.38 -3.04 0.62
N ASN A 396 -22.05 -2.35 1.71
CA ASN A 396 -21.72 -2.98 2.98
C ASN A 396 -22.81 -2.75 4.04
N SER A 397 -23.02 -3.75 4.91
CA SER A 397 -24.05 -3.66 5.95
C SER A 397 -23.73 -4.44 7.22
N THR A 398 -24.14 -3.88 8.37
CA THR A 398 -24.04 -4.50 9.71
C THR A 398 -25.22 -5.39 10.08
N ARG A 399 -26.14 -5.68 9.16
CA ARG A 399 -27.41 -6.38 9.45
C ARG A 399 -27.25 -7.78 10.06
N THR A 400 -26.08 -8.40 9.96
CA THR A 400 -25.73 -9.70 10.58
C THR A 400 -24.78 -9.57 11.78
N GLY A 401 -24.64 -8.37 12.35
CA GLY A 401 -23.88 -8.13 13.56
C GLY A 401 -22.45 -7.63 13.34
N ALA A 402 -21.93 -7.64 12.11
CA ALA A 402 -20.66 -7.03 11.72
C ALA A 402 -20.76 -6.46 10.31
N MET A 403 -19.91 -5.48 9.97
CA MET A 403 -19.90 -4.94 8.61
C MET A 403 -19.42 -6.00 7.63
N GLN A 404 -20.26 -6.34 6.66
CA GLN A 404 -19.99 -7.34 5.62
C GLN A 404 -20.40 -6.77 4.26
N ILE A 405 -19.90 -7.35 3.18
CA ILE A 405 -20.31 -7.00 1.81
C ILE A 405 -21.59 -7.76 1.46
N TRP A 406 -22.50 -7.04 0.80
CA TRP A 406 -23.81 -7.52 0.35
C TRP A 406 -24.03 -7.15 -1.10
N ARG A 407 -24.93 -7.91 -1.74
CA ARG A 407 -25.42 -7.65 -3.08
C ARG A 407 -26.93 -7.76 -3.10
N ALA A 408 -27.60 -6.81 -3.75
CA ALA A 408 -29.02 -6.82 -4.05
C ALA A 408 -29.25 -6.74 -5.56
N ASN A 409 -30.50 -6.90 -5.99
CA ASN A 409 -30.93 -6.46 -7.32
C ASN A 409 -30.64 -4.96 -7.49
N ALA A 410 -30.57 -4.48 -8.74
CA ALA A 410 -30.26 -3.06 -9.04
C ALA A 410 -31.22 -2.04 -8.40
N ASP A 411 -32.44 -2.46 -8.06
CA ASP A 411 -33.46 -1.67 -7.37
C ASP A 411 -33.35 -1.75 -5.83
N GLY A 412 -32.39 -2.52 -5.30
CA GLY A 412 -32.17 -2.76 -3.88
C GLY A 412 -32.96 -3.93 -3.29
N SER A 413 -33.81 -4.61 -4.07
CA SER A 413 -34.55 -5.78 -3.61
C SER A 413 -33.67 -7.03 -3.46
N ASN A 414 -34.12 -8.00 -2.66
CA ASN A 414 -33.49 -9.31 -2.46
C ASN A 414 -31.99 -9.25 -2.08
N PRO A 415 -31.63 -8.54 -0.99
CA PRO A 415 -30.23 -8.48 -0.57
C PRO A 415 -29.72 -9.83 -0.05
N VAL A 416 -28.54 -10.22 -0.51
CA VAL A 416 -27.83 -11.45 -0.17
C VAL A 416 -26.44 -11.10 0.36
N GLN A 417 -26.02 -11.79 1.42
CA GLN A 417 -24.70 -11.61 2.01
C GLN A 417 -23.63 -12.22 1.10
N VAL A 418 -22.53 -11.50 0.87
CA VAL A 418 -21.42 -11.96 0.02
C VAL A 418 -20.23 -12.40 0.86
N THR A 419 -19.81 -11.60 1.84
CA THR A 419 -18.72 -11.96 2.76
C THR A 419 -19.28 -12.46 4.09
N THR A 420 -18.62 -13.46 4.67
CA THR A 420 -19.09 -14.15 5.88
C THR A 420 -17.97 -14.40 6.89
N ASP A 421 -16.78 -13.86 6.68
CA ASP A 421 -15.63 -14.07 7.56
C ASP A 421 -15.84 -13.31 8.88
N PRO A 422 -15.98 -14.00 10.02
CA PRO A 422 -16.30 -13.35 11.29
C PRO A 422 -15.10 -12.62 11.91
N ASN A 423 -13.90 -12.76 11.35
CA ASN A 423 -12.68 -12.13 11.86
C ASN A 423 -12.47 -10.71 11.32
N PHE A 424 -13.30 -10.28 10.38
CA PHE A 424 -13.12 -9.02 9.67
C PHE A 424 -14.41 -8.22 9.56
N ARG A 425 -14.21 -6.95 9.21
CA ARG A 425 -15.27 -5.99 8.91
C ARG A 425 -14.97 -5.41 7.55
N ASP A 426 -15.82 -5.74 6.59
CA ASP A 426 -15.56 -5.51 5.18
C ASP A 426 -16.28 -4.24 4.71
N TRP A 427 -15.53 -3.34 4.09
CA TRP A 427 -15.95 -1.98 3.72
C TRP A 427 -15.52 -1.65 2.29
N PHE A 428 -16.29 -0.75 1.65
CA PHE A 428 -15.99 -0.16 0.35
C PHE A 428 -15.84 -1.19 -0.79
N PRO A 429 -16.92 -1.93 -1.12
CA PRO A 429 -16.88 -2.86 -2.23
C PRO A 429 -16.85 -2.12 -3.57
N HIS A 430 -15.82 -2.36 -4.38
CA HIS A 430 -15.67 -1.79 -5.72
C HIS A 430 -15.50 -2.88 -6.76
N LEU A 431 -16.37 -2.88 -7.77
CA LEU A 431 -16.38 -3.90 -8.82
C LEU A 431 -15.35 -3.54 -9.90
N SER A 432 -14.65 -4.54 -10.43
CA SER A 432 -13.83 -4.35 -11.62
C SER A 432 -14.71 -3.93 -12.80
N PRO A 433 -14.21 -3.15 -13.78
CA PRO A 433 -15.01 -2.70 -14.92
C PRO A 433 -15.63 -3.82 -15.76
N ASP A 434 -15.01 -5.01 -15.75
CA ASP A 434 -15.54 -6.20 -16.42
C ASP A 434 -16.52 -7.02 -15.55
N GLY A 435 -16.77 -6.58 -14.32
CA GLY A 435 -17.71 -7.17 -13.36
C GLY A 435 -17.26 -8.49 -12.76
N LYS A 436 -16.02 -8.96 -13.00
CA LYS A 436 -15.56 -10.27 -12.54
C LYS A 436 -15.01 -10.28 -11.14
N TRP A 437 -14.51 -9.15 -10.65
CA TRP A 437 -13.86 -9.04 -9.35
C TRP A 437 -14.52 -7.96 -8.50
N VAL A 438 -14.51 -8.15 -7.18
CA VAL A 438 -14.79 -7.10 -6.21
C VAL A 438 -13.57 -6.92 -5.31
N ALA A 439 -13.10 -5.68 -5.18
CA ALA A 439 -12.08 -5.27 -4.25
C ALA A 439 -12.71 -4.53 -3.06
N PHE A 440 -12.14 -4.69 -1.87
CA PHE A 440 -12.66 -4.07 -0.64
C PHE A 440 -11.58 -4.05 0.45
N ILE A 441 -11.83 -3.28 1.52
CA ILE A 441 -10.99 -3.27 2.72
C ILE A 441 -11.59 -4.12 3.82
N SER A 442 -10.77 -4.94 4.46
CA SER A 442 -11.09 -5.60 5.74
C SER A 442 -10.38 -4.92 6.90
N PHE A 443 -11.15 -4.50 7.90
CA PHE A 443 -10.66 -4.11 9.22
C PHE A 443 -10.68 -5.28 10.19
N GLY A 444 -9.81 -5.23 11.21
CA GLY A 444 -9.84 -6.16 12.35
C GLY A 444 -11.02 -5.92 13.29
N LEU A 445 -11.15 -6.80 14.29
CA LEU A 445 -12.22 -6.74 15.29
C LEU A 445 -12.01 -5.66 16.37
N ASP A 446 -10.89 -4.95 16.36
CA ASP A 446 -10.58 -3.81 17.25
C ASP A 446 -11.34 -2.53 16.88
N VAL A 447 -11.96 -2.48 15.69
CA VAL A 447 -12.77 -1.36 15.23
C VAL A 447 -14.19 -1.41 15.88
N ALA A 448 -15.06 -0.40 15.72
CA ALA A 448 -16.48 -0.44 16.13
C ALA A 448 -17.40 -0.89 14.96
N LEU A 449 -18.53 -1.56 15.24
CA LEU A 449 -19.22 -2.41 14.24
C LEU A 449 -19.64 -1.67 12.96
N GLY A 450 -20.08 -0.43 13.11
CA GLY A 450 -20.49 0.45 12.01
C GLY A 450 -19.47 1.55 11.70
N ASP A 451 -18.22 1.39 12.13
CA ASP A 451 -17.17 2.40 11.95
C ASP A 451 -16.08 1.91 11.00
N HIS A 452 -15.39 2.86 10.38
CA HIS A 452 -14.32 2.68 9.40
C HIS A 452 -13.21 3.71 9.64
N PRO A 453 -12.53 3.70 10.80
CA PRO A 453 -11.62 4.77 11.20
C PRO A 453 -10.37 4.85 10.31
N PRO A 454 -9.69 6.01 10.25
CA PRO A 454 -8.35 6.10 9.67
C PRO A 454 -7.31 5.42 10.57
N ASN A 455 -6.09 5.29 10.06
CA ASN A 455 -4.88 4.93 10.82
C ASN A 455 -4.98 3.54 11.48
N ARG A 456 -5.43 2.54 10.72
CA ARG A 456 -5.51 1.13 11.15
C ARG A 456 -4.67 0.25 10.25
N ASP A 457 -4.18 -0.85 10.80
CA ASP A 457 -3.71 -1.97 9.98
C ASP A 457 -4.93 -2.59 9.29
N VAL A 458 -4.94 -2.58 7.96
CA VAL A 458 -6.05 -3.12 7.16
C VAL A 458 -5.54 -4.03 6.04
N LEU A 459 -6.45 -4.83 5.51
CA LEU A 459 -6.20 -5.68 4.34
C LEU A 459 -6.94 -5.08 3.14
N LEU A 460 -6.24 -4.83 2.03
CA LEU A 460 -6.89 -4.71 0.73
C LEU A 460 -7.09 -6.12 0.18
N ARG A 461 -8.35 -6.51 -0.03
CA ARG A 461 -8.74 -7.85 -0.48
C ARG A 461 -9.47 -7.79 -1.81
N ILE A 462 -9.49 -8.93 -2.48
CA ILE A 462 -10.21 -9.13 -3.74
C ILE A 462 -10.84 -10.53 -3.76
N MET A 463 -12.01 -10.68 -4.38
CA MET A 463 -12.65 -11.98 -4.63
C MET A 463 -13.40 -11.98 -5.97
N PRO A 464 -13.68 -13.15 -6.56
CA PRO A 464 -14.61 -13.25 -7.68
C PRO A 464 -15.98 -12.70 -7.30
N ALA A 465 -16.55 -11.84 -8.14
CA ALA A 465 -17.84 -11.19 -7.90
C ALA A 465 -19.03 -12.19 -7.92
N ASP A 466 -18.83 -13.37 -8.52
CA ASP A 466 -19.78 -14.47 -8.51
C ASP A 466 -19.76 -15.31 -7.21
N GLY A 467 -18.78 -15.07 -6.33
CA GLY A 467 -18.61 -15.80 -5.08
C GLY A 467 -17.97 -17.19 -5.24
N SER A 468 -17.39 -17.49 -6.41
CA SER A 468 -16.79 -18.82 -6.71
C SER A 468 -15.57 -19.17 -5.86
N ALA A 469 -14.93 -18.18 -5.22
CA ALA A 469 -13.80 -18.39 -4.32
C ALA A 469 -13.80 -17.37 -3.16
N PRO A 470 -13.20 -17.73 -2.00
CA PRO A 470 -13.09 -16.80 -0.88
C PRO A 470 -12.14 -15.63 -1.20
N PRO A 471 -12.23 -14.51 -0.44
CA PRO A 471 -11.38 -13.36 -0.70
C PRO A 471 -9.91 -13.60 -0.38
N LYS A 472 -9.03 -13.23 -1.32
CA LYS A 472 -7.58 -13.24 -1.18
C LYS A 472 -7.06 -11.85 -0.77
N VAL A 473 -5.97 -11.82 0.01
CA VAL A 473 -5.28 -10.57 0.37
C VAL A 473 -4.43 -10.12 -0.82
N LEU A 474 -4.70 -8.93 -1.35
CA LEU A 474 -3.83 -8.27 -2.33
C LEU A 474 -2.62 -7.65 -1.63
N THR A 475 -2.86 -6.85 -0.59
CA THR A 475 -1.77 -6.28 0.21
C THR A 475 -2.25 -5.90 1.62
N ARG A 476 -1.30 -5.83 2.54
CA ARG A 476 -1.48 -5.29 3.89
C ARG A 476 -0.97 -3.86 3.89
N LEU A 477 -1.70 -2.94 4.53
CA LEU A 477 -1.28 -1.55 4.60
C LEU A 477 -1.79 -0.89 5.88
N PHE A 478 -1.11 0.18 6.28
CA PHE A 478 -1.63 1.11 7.28
C PHE A 478 -2.53 2.14 6.58
N GLY A 479 -3.81 2.13 6.93
CA GLY A 479 -4.89 2.67 6.10
C GLY A 479 -6.22 2.80 6.85
N GLY A 480 -7.30 2.46 6.16
CA GLY A 480 -8.68 2.59 6.61
C GLY A 480 -9.39 3.71 5.86
N GLN A 481 -10.04 4.63 6.57
CA GLN A 481 -10.66 5.82 5.95
C GLN A 481 -9.70 6.54 4.99
N GLY A 482 -10.19 6.85 3.81
CA GLY A 482 -9.48 7.52 2.73
C GLY A 482 -8.63 6.61 1.84
N THR A 483 -8.52 5.31 2.15
CA THR A 483 -7.72 4.38 1.32
C THR A 483 -8.38 4.14 -0.04
N ILE A 484 -9.65 3.71 -0.04
CA ILE A 484 -10.48 3.42 -1.23
C ILE A 484 -11.97 3.67 -0.95
N ASN A 485 -12.38 4.86 -0.50
CA ASN A 485 -13.83 5.12 -0.26
C ASN A 485 -14.67 5.11 -1.55
N VAL A 486 -14.02 5.22 -2.70
CA VAL A 486 -14.59 5.49 -4.01
C VAL A 486 -14.03 4.51 -5.05
N PRO A 487 -14.73 4.31 -6.18
CA PRO A 487 -14.30 3.38 -7.22
C PRO A 487 -12.87 3.62 -7.70
N SER A 488 -11.99 2.68 -7.36
CA SER A 488 -10.54 2.86 -7.49
C SER A 488 -9.89 2.01 -8.59
N TRP A 489 -10.69 1.28 -9.36
CA TRP A 489 -10.23 0.44 -10.45
C TRP A 489 -9.74 1.23 -11.67
N SER A 490 -8.69 0.72 -12.32
CA SER A 490 -8.29 1.18 -13.65
C SER A 490 -9.40 0.89 -14.66
N PRO A 491 -9.58 1.73 -15.69
CA PRO A 491 -10.61 1.48 -16.71
C PRO A 491 -10.42 0.14 -17.45
N ASP A 492 -9.20 -0.38 -17.51
CA ASP A 492 -8.89 -1.69 -18.09
C ASP A 492 -9.01 -2.86 -17.10
N GLY A 493 -9.33 -2.58 -15.83
CA GLY A 493 -9.57 -3.58 -14.79
C GLY A 493 -8.33 -4.33 -14.29
N LYS A 494 -7.12 -3.84 -14.58
CA LYS A 494 -5.86 -4.52 -14.21
C LYS A 494 -5.28 -4.05 -12.89
N SER A 495 -5.60 -2.84 -12.46
CA SER A 495 -4.99 -2.27 -11.26
C SER A 495 -5.99 -1.50 -10.40
N ILE A 496 -5.61 -1.31 -9.14
CA ILE A 496 -6.34 -0.55 -8.13
C ILE A 496 -5.48 0.61 -7.65
N ALA A 497 -6.04 1.82 -7.62
CA ALA A 497 -5.45 2.98 -6.96
C ALA A 497 -5.84 3.00 -5.48
N PHE A 498 -4.94 3.39 -4.58
CA PHE A 498 -5.26 3.51 -3.16
C PHE A 498 -4.28 4.46 -2.46
N VAL A 499 -4.63 4.86 -1.25
CA VAL A 499 -3.75 5.65 -0.38
C VAL A 499 -3.33 4.83 0.83
N SER A 500 -2.03 4.74 1.10
CA SER A 500 -1.51 4.26 2.38
C SER A 500 -0.98 5.42 3.22
N TYR A 501 -0.98 5.27 4.55
CA TYR A 501 -0.60 6.34 5.47
C TYR A 501 0.58 5.95 6.33
N ARG A 502 1.25 6.95 6.90
CA ARG A 502 2.23 6.81 7.99
C ARG A 502 1.99 7.86 9.05
N LEU A 503 2.06 7.45 10.32
CA LEU A 503 2.12 8.36 11.44
C LEU A 503 3.55 8.85 11.64
N VAL A 504 3.78 10.15 11.56
CA VAL A 504 5.05 10.80 11.88
C VAL A 504 5.08 11.12 13.36
N ARG A 505 6.01 10.50 14.07
CA ARG A 505 6.25 10.69 15.51
C ARG A 505 7.33 11.72 15.78
#